data_AF-A0A168L0S3-F1
#
_entry.id   AF-A0A168L0S3-F1
#
_cell.length_a   1.000
_cell.length_b   1.000
_cell.length_c   1.000
_cell.angle_alpha   90.00
_cell.angle_beta   90.00
_cell.angle_gamma   90.00
#
_symmetry.space_group_name_H-M   'P 1'
#
loop_
_entity.id
_entity.type
_entity.pdbx_description
1 polymer ?
#
loop_
_entity_poly.entity_id
_entity_poly.type
_entity_poly.pdbx_seq_one_letter_code
_entity_poly.pdbx_strand_id
1 'polypeptide(L)'
;MQVVNNQSTLNSIATTTLMHGNPPRSIDSLYQLLKSRVFYKANYASWLFDCMLHATLPIHPKFSLLIKEFVYCVFTVDKLDRIPEEWIQPHLDQVHLMQPAHILLTLYMLQFNDAVLSIRTDPSLTSLVSSSSLAPPPPQQHGQTAYTLLDITNKIPLRAMLNYVETTQASKAYSALYPDLINLTANLYPELLDVVSFLLYDGKASFDHALQGAGLRIPLEKVEQVLLDAKHRPKPALKALAYLQTVPLKDMYACAKMLISTLLLPCLDSDMDWRIVDAFISAWEYYHLSLPHEIWLWTTNTLVAPHQSAPYKFDDLIRSPLVVFKADQRIFRSKRLLLLWLHVLSCLRTCSKHGIWKRFHTVYPRPDSRINGRNVMALVNAQDSTMLQLLLEICQEKKEDEHNQAALMNARKLICRFMHGVFIDDRDSLLIKAFHFQTYAANLIPMMVDLVPSMFITHSFLNELTRQPQFEKQVFGIILGCHLCEKYPTEIYRSLAEKSILPRLLKIAFPPASGTDHPQCAPSDYLLQIIPAYKHLACAFPHFGQQILKALHEVQAGLPAGPQAFMGNEGSNKIILFLQLHKALKETIDEVTIQLEQKDSVNKSLLAV
;
A
#
# COMPACT_ATOMS: atom_id res chain seq x y z
N MET A 1 -42.52 -28.23 -17.95
CA MET A 1 -42.81 -29.28 -18.95
C MET A 1 -42.26 -28.82 -20.28
N GLN A 2 -41.61 -29.74 -21.01
CA GLN A 2 -40.76 -29.55 -22.19
C GLN A 2 -39.38 -28.91 -21.95
N VAL A 3 -38.48 -29.75 -21.45
CA VAL A 3 -37.04 -29.71 -21.66
C VAL A 3 -36.80 -30.03 -23.14
N VAL A 4 -36.31 -29.06 -23.91
CA VAL A 4 -35.80 -29.30 -25.28
C VAL A 4 -34.27 -29.20 -25.21
N ASN A 5 -33.64 -30.30 -25.62
CA ASN A 5 -32.20 -30.52 -25.72
C ASN A 5 -31.50 -29.42 -26.51
N ASN A 6 -30.62 -28.66 -25.86
CA ASN A 6 -29.61 -27.78 -26.48
C ASN A 6 -28.18 -28.26 -26.17
N GLN A 7 -27.95 -29.58 -26.16
CA GLN A 7 -26.61 -30.18 -26.13
C GLN A 7 -25.98 -30.38 -27.53
N SER A 8 -26.67 -30.01 -28.60
CA SER A 8 -26.27 -30.31 -29.98
C SER A 8 -25.45 -29.24 -30.68
N THR A 9 -25.29 -28.03 -30.13
CA THR A 9 -24.61 -26.91 -30.81
C THR A 9 -23.11 -26.80 -30.57
N LEU A 10 -22.53 -27.60 -29.66
CA LEU A 10 -21.06 -27.74 -29.52
C LEU A 10 -20.45 -28.80 -30.44
N ASN A 11 -21.27 -29.61 -31.11
CA ASN A 11 -20.80 -30.67 -32.01
C ASN A 11 -20.73 -30.27 -33.49
N SER A 12 -21.12 -29.05 -33.87
CA SER A 12 -21.26 -28.68 -35.30
C SER A 12 -20.30 -27.62 -35.84
N ILE A 13 -19.29 -27.18 -35.08
CA ILE A 13 -18.26 -26.25 -35.61
C ILE A 13 -16.91 -26.97 -35.64
N ALA A 14 -16.84 -28.00 -36.48
CA ALA A 14 -15.61 -28.75 -36.76
C ALA A 14 -15.42 -28.96 -38.27
N THR A 15 -15.97 -28.09 -39.13
CA THR A 15 -15.96 -28.34 -40.58
C THR A 15 -15.81 -27.07 -41.41
N THR A 16 -14.63 -26.47 -41.36
CA THR A 16 -13.96 -25.75 -42.48
C THR A 16 -12.58 -25.35 -41.95
N THR A 17 -11.43 -25.88 -42.36
CA THR A 17 -10.93 -26.16 -43.72
C THR A 17 -9.87 -27.26 -43.60
N LEU A 18 -10.02 -28.34 -44.38
CA LEU A 18 -9.11 -29.49 -44.43
C LEU A 18 -7.95 -29.20 -45.38
N MET A 19 -6.71 -29.16 -44.89
CA MET A 19 -5.52 -29.67 -45.59
C MET A 19 -4.35 -29.90 -44.60
N HIS A 20 -3.88 -31.16 -44.56
CA HIS A 20 -2.69 -31.71 -43.86
C HIS A 20 -2.62 -31.69 -42.32
N GLY A 21 -2.63 -32.90 -41.72
CA GLY A 21 -2.31 -33.15 -40.30
C GLY A 21 -3.47 -32.84 -39.36
N ASN A 22 -4.38 -33.80 -39.14
CA ASN A 22 -5.65 -33.57 -38.46
C ASN A 22 -5.50 -32.87 -37.08
N PRO A 23 -6.10 -31.69 -36.88
CA PRO A 23 -6.19 -31.05 -35.57
C PRO A 23 -7.09 -31.88 -34.62
N PRO A 24 -6.98 -31.68 -33.29
CA PRO A 24 -7.80 -32.39 -32.32
C PRO A 24 -9.30 -32.10 -32.54
N ARG A 25 -10.13 -33.16 -32.48
CA ARG A 25 -11.57 -33.10 -32.75
C ARG A 25 -12.41 -32.53 -31.59
N SER A 26 -11.82 -32.37 -30.40
CA SER A 26 -12.49 -31.83 -29.21
C SER A 26 -11.50 -31.25 -28.21
N ILE A 27 -12.00 -30.39 -27.31
CA ILE A 27 -11.27 -29.83 -26.15
C ILE A 27 -10.65 -30.95 -25.30
N ASP A 28 -11.40 -32.04 -25.05
CA ASP A 28 -10.90 -33.20 -24.31
C ASP A 28 -9.73 -33.91 -25.00
N SER A 29 -9.80 -34.02 -26.33
CA SER A 29 -8.75 -34.67 -27.12
C SER A 29 -7.46 -33.87 -27.09
N LEU A 30 -7.56 -32.53 -27.24
CA LEU A 30 -6.37 -31.67 -27.13
C LEU A 30 -5.79 -31.72 -25.72
N TYR A 31 -6.62 -31.66 -24.68
CA TYR A 31 -6.15 -31.73 -23.31
C TYR A 31 -5.37 -33.02 -23.02
N GLN A 32 -5.88 -34.19 -23.45
CA GLN A 32 -5.16 -35.46 -23.30
C GLN A 32 -3.87 -35.51 -24.13
N LEU A 33 -3.87 -34.91 -25.32
CA LEU A 33 -2.70 -34.83 -26.18
C LEU A 33 -1.58 -33.98 -25.55
N LEU A 34 -1.93 -32.81 -25.02
CA LEU A 34 -0.99 -31.95 -24.30
C LEU A 34 -0.45 -32.65 -23.05
N LYS A 35 -1.33 -33.26 -22.25
CA LYS A 35 -0.95 -33.99 -21.04
C LYS A 35 -0.02 -35.18 -21.32
N SER A 36 -0.25 -35.90 -22.42
CA SER A 36 0.59 -37.02 -22.85
C SER A 36 1.86 -36.59 -23.59
N ARG A 37 2.02 -35.29 -23.87
CA ARG A 37 3.15 -34.69 -24.61
C ARG A 37 3.34 -35.30 -26.01
N VAL A 38 2.25 -35.74 -26.65
CA VAL A 38 2.29 -36.37 -27.98
C VAL A 38 1.97 -35.34 -29.07
N PHE A 39 3.00 -34.67 -29.60
CA PHE A 39 2.81 -33.59 -30.58
C PHE A 39 2.99 -34.07 -32.03
N TYR A 40 2.02 -33.73 -32.88
CA TYR A 40 2.09 -33.87 -34.33
C TYR A 40 2.49 -32.54 -34.98
N LYS A 41 2.81 -32.54 -36.29
CA LYS A 41 3.02 -31.30 -37.07
C LYS A 41 1.69 -30.58 -37.30
N ALA A 42 1.10 -30.01 -36.26
CA ALA A 42 -0.14 -29.23 -36.32
C ALA A 42 0.03 -27.90 -35.57
N ASN A 43 -0.63 -26.85 -36.05
CA ASN A 43 -0.62 -25.55 -35.37
C ASN A 43 -1.66 -25.55 -34.24
N TYR A 44 -1.23 -26.00 -33.05
CA TYR A 44 -2.09 -26.07 -31.87
C TYR A 44 -2.44 -24.68 -31.31
N ALA A 45 -1.60 -23.67 -31.54
CA ALA A 45 -1.83 -22.29 -31.10
C ALA A 45 -3.02 -21.66 -31.83
N SER A 46 -3.09 -21.80 -33.17
CA SER A 46 -4.23 -21.31 -33.96
C SER A 46 -5.51 -22.04 -33.59
N TRP A 47 -5.44 -23.34 -33.32
CA TRP A 47 -6.62 -24.12 -32.91
C TRP A 47 -7.16 -23.67 -31.55
N LEU A 48 -6.30 -23.49 -30.54
CA LEU A 48 -6.72 -23.03 -29.21
C LEU A 48 -7.28 -21.61 -29.30
N PHE A 49 -6.66 -20.74 -30.09
CA PHE A 49 -7.13 -19.38 -30.34
C PHE A 49 -8.54 -19.35 -30.94
N ASP A 50 -8.78 -20.12 -32.00
CA ASP A 50 -10.10 -20.23 -32.66
C ASP A 50 -11.18 -20.76 -31.70
N CYS A 51 -10.83 -21.78 -30.91
CA CYS A 51 -11.72 -22.34 -29.88
C CYS A 51 -12.09 -21.31 -28.79
N MET A 52 -11.16 -20.42 -28.40
CA MET A 52 -11.46 -19.35 -27.44
C MET A 52 -12.36 -18.27 -28.06
N LEU A 53 -12.16 -17.91 -29.34
CA LEU A 53 -12.99 -16.93 -30.04
C LEU A 53 -14.43 -17.38 -30.22
N HIS A 54 -14.65 -18.66 -30.49
CA HIS A 54 -15.97 -19.25 -30.72
C HIS A 54 -16.61 -19.87 -29.48
N ALA A 55 -16.05 -19.63 -28.29
CA ALA A 55 -16.60 -20.17 -27.04
C ALA A 55 -17.99 -19.57 -26.73
N THR A 56 -18.94 -20.44 -26.37
CA THR A 56 -20.30 -20.05 -25.98
C THR A 56 -20.53 -20.29 -24.49
N LEU A 57 -21.53 -19.61 -23.91
CA LEU A 57 -21.95 -19.85 -22.53
C LEU A 57 -22.91 -21.06 -22.44
N PRO A 58 -22.82 -21.89 -21.39
CA PRO A 58 -21.83 -21.85 -20.31
C PRO A 58 -20.45 -22.35 -20.78
N ILE A 59 -19.38 -21.78 -20.20
CA ILE A 59 -18.02 -22.15 -20.57
C ILE A 59 -17.73 -23.59 -20.18
N HIS A 60 -17.06 -24.32 -21.09
CA HIS A 60 -16.64 -25.69 -20.83
C HIS A 60 -15.62 -25.77 -19.67
N PRO A 61 -15.83 -26.61 -18.65
CA PRO A 61 -15.04 -26.58 -17.42
C PRO A 61 -13.56 -26.93 -17.59
N LYS A 62 -13.19 -27.64 -18.67
CA LYS A 62 -11.80 -27.97 -18.97
C LYS A 62 -11.01 -26.84 -19.64
N PHE A 63 -11.63 -25.70 -19.98
CA PHE A 63 -10.89 -24.60 -20.62
C PHE A 63 -9.72 -24.11 -19.77
N SER A 64 -9.91 -23.93 -18.46
CA SER A 64 -8.83 -23.51 -17.57
C SER A 64 -7.67 -24.52 -17.56
N LEU A 65 -7.99 -25.80 -17.36
CA LEU A 65 -6.99 -26.88 -17.37
C LEU A 65 -6.26 -26.98 -18.70
N LEU A 66 -6.99 -26.83 -19.81
CA LEU A 66 -6.42 -26.87 -21.15
C LEU A 66 -5.43 -25.72 -21.38
N ILE A 67 -5.84 -24.49 -21.04
CA ILE A 67 -5.00 -23.30 -21.14
C ILE A 67 -3.74 -23.46 -20.31
N LYS A 68 -3.86 -23.94 -19.07
CA LYS A 68 -2.73 -24.18 -18.18
C LYS A 68 -1.73 -25.19 -18.74
N GLU A 69 -2.20 -26.35 -19.19
CA GLU A 69 -1.32 -27.37 -19.80
C GLU A 69 -0.69 -26.88 -21.10
N PHE A 70 -1.44 -26.13 -21.92
CA PHE A 70 -0.92 -25.54 -23.15
C PHE A 70 0.23 -24.58 -22.86
N VAL A 71 0.04 -23.64 -21.92
CA VAL A 71 1.07 -22.69 -21.49
C VAL A 71 2.31 -23.43 -20.99
N TYR A 72 2.15 -24.45 -20.16
CA TYR A 72 3.28 -25.25 -19.67
C TYR A 72 4.04 -25.97 -20.80
N CYS A 73 3.32 -26.49 -21.79
CA CYS A 73 3.93 -27.12 -22.97
C CYS A 73 4.73 -26.13 -23.82
N VAL A 74 4.31 -24.85 -23.91
CA VAL A 74 5.07 -23.81 -24.64
C VAL A 74 6.48 -23.61 -24.06
N PHE A 75 6.66 -23.82 -22.75
CA PHE A 75 7.97 -23.69 -22.10
C PHE A 75 8.80 -24.98 -22.11
N THR A 76 8.19 -26.14 -22.30
CA THR A 76 8.85 -27.45 -22.12
C THR A 76 9.03 -28.22 -23.43
N VAL A 77 8.41 -27.78 -24.53
CA VAL A 77 8.36 -28.50 -25.80
C VAL A 77 8.73 -27.57 -26.95
N ASP A 78 9.84 -27.84 -27.64
CA ASP A 78 10.37 -27.01 -28.74
C ASP A 78 9.44 -26.85 -29.96
N LYS A 79 8.37 -27.64 -30.06
CA LYS A 79 7.46 -27.66 -31.22
C LYS A 79 6.17 -26.86 -31.01
N LEU A 80 5.99 -26.22 -29.86
CA LEU A 80 4.75 -25.54 -29.51
C LEU A 80 4.98 -24.03 -29.34
N ASP A 81 4.42 -23.25 -30.25
CA ASP A 81 4.54 -21.80 -30.21
C ASP A 81 3.48 -21.14 -29.32
N ARG A 82 3.86 -20.01 -28.73
CA ARG A 82 2.97 -19.08 -28.03
C ARG A 82 1.98 -18.43 -29.02
N ILE A 83 0.76 -18.11 -28.57
CA ILE A 83 -0.19 -17.32 -29.37
C ILE A 83 0.34 -15.89 -29.54
N PRO A 84 0.58 -15.39 -30.77
CA PRO A 84 1.11 -14.04 -30.98
C PRO A 84 0.22 -12.95 -30.38
N GLU A 85 0.84 -11.93 -29.78
CA GLU A 85 0.12 -10.78 -29.18
C GLU A 85 -0.69 -9.99 -30.23
N GLU A 86 -0.21 -9.96 -31.47
CA GLU A 86 -0.88 -9.36 -32.64
C GLU A 86 -2.24 -10.00 -32.94
N TRP A 87 -2.44 -11.28 -32.61
CA TRP A 87 -3.73 -11.95 -32.81
C TRP A 87 -4.73 -11.54 -31.73
N ILE A 88 -4.26 -11.27 -30.51
CA ILE A 88 -5.11 -10.99 -29.36
C ILE A 88 -5.57 -9.53 -29.36
N GLN A 89 -4.68 -8.60 -29.72
CA GLN A 89 -4.91 -7.16 -29.61
C GLN A 89 -6.22 -6.66 -30.29
N PRO A 90 -6.54 -7.05 -31.55
CA PRO A 90 -7.75 -6.56 -32.23
C PRO A 90 -9.06 -6.93 -31.52
N HIS A 91 -9.08 -8.09 -30.84
CA HIS A 91 -10.26 -8.54 -30.10
C HIS A 91 -10.39 -7.82 -28.76
N LEU A 92 -9.30 -7.33 -28.18
CA LEU A 92 -9.33 -6.61 -26.90
C LEU A 92 -9.61 -5.10 -27.04
N ASP A 93 -9.63 -4.54 -28.26
CA ASP A 93 -10.04 -3.15 -28.46
C ASP A 93 -11.57 -2.94 -28.30
N GLN A 94 -12.38 -4.01 -28.23
CA GLN A 94 -13.85 -3.97 -28.07
C GLN A 94 -14.39 -4.49 -26.71
N VAL A 95 -13.56 -4.48 -25.66
CA VAL A 95 -13.85 -5.14 -24.36
C VAL A 95 -15.11 -4.61 -23.63
N HIS A 96 -15.67 -3.47 -24.05
CA HIS A 96 -16.93 -2.94 -23.50
C HIS A 96 -18.13 -3.90 -23.65
N LEU A 97 -18.10 -4.82 -24.62
CA LEU A 97 -19.06 -5.91 -24.77
C LEU A 97 -18.43 -7.18 -24.19
N MET A 98 -18.43 -7.32 -22.87
CA MET A 98 -17.87 -8.50 -22.17
C MET A 98 -18.43 -9.80 -22.78
N GLN A 99 -17.57 -10.55 -23.47
CA GLN A 99 -17.89 -11.78 -24.19
C GLN A 99 -16.98 -12.91 -23.70
N PRO A 100 -17.40 -14.18 -23.86
CA PRO A 100 -16.60 -15.34 -23.48
C PRO A 100 -15.15 -15.31 -24.00
N ALA A 101 -14.99 -14.90 -25.26
CA ALA A 101 -13.69 -14.77 -25.91
C ALA A 101 -12.75 -13.82 -25.14
N HIS A 102 -13.23 -12.65 -24.73
CA HIS A 102 -12.44 -11.68 -23.96
C HIS A 102 -11.96 -12.29 -22.64
N ILE A 103 -12.83 -12.99 -21.91
CA ILE A 103 -12.49 -13.63 -20.63
C ILE A 103 -11.44 -14.72 -20.81
N LEU A 104 -11.60 -15.59 -21.82
CA LEU A 104 -10.67 -16.69 -22.11
C LEU A 104 -9.31 -16.22 -22.60
N LEU A 105 -9.27 -15.21 -23.47
CA LEU A 105 -8.02 -14.61 -23.94
C LEU A 105 -7.25 -13.95 -22.80
N THR A 106 -7.95 -13.22 -21.92
CA THR A 106 -7.34 -12.64 -20.71
C THR A 106 -6.84 -13.73 -19.76
N LEU A 107 -7.61 -14.79 -19.54
CA LEU A 107 -7.18 -15.94 -18.72
C LEU A 107 -5.90 -16.57 -19.27
N TYR A 108 -5.82 -16.78 -20.59
CA TYR A 108 -4.62 -17.30 -21.23
C TYR A 108 -3.40 -16.38 -21.03
N MET A 109 -3.55 -15.07 -21.22
CA MET A 109 -2.46 -14.12 -21.02
C MET A 109 -1.99 -14.07 -19.55
N LEU A 110 -2.93 -14.10 -18.60
CA LEU A 110 -2.63 -14.15 -17.17
C LEU A 110 -1.88 -15.45 -16.82
N GLN A 111 -2.39 -16.60 -17.27
CA GLN A 111 -1.74 -17.90 -17.04
C GLN A 111 -0.34 -17.95 -17.62
N PHE A 112 -0.13 -17.36 -18.81
CA PHE A 112 1.19 -17.26 -19.43
C PHE A 112 2.15 -16.38 -18.62
N ASN A 113 1.71 -15.19 -18.21
CA ASN A 113 2.55 -14.27 -17.43
C ASN A 113 2.90 -14.85 -16.04
N ASP A 114 1.97 -15.53 -15.40
CA ASP A 114 2.20 -16.25 -14.14
C ASP A 114 3.19 -17.40 -14.30
N ALA A 115 3.11 -18.16 -15.42
CA ALA A 115 4.07 -19.20 -15.74
C ALA A 115 5.49 -18.63 -15.98
N VAL A 116 5.61 -17.50 -16.69
CA VAL A 116 6.90 -16.81 -16.88
C VAL A 116 7.53 -16.45 -15.54
N LEU A 117 6.74 -15.93 -14.60
CA LEU A 117 7.24 -15.60 -13.25
C LEU A 117 7.62 -16.86 -12.48
N SER A 118 6.73 -17.85 -12.44
CA SER A 118 6.92 -19.11 -11.71
C SER A 118 8.19 -19.85 -12.14
N ILE A 119 8.46 -19.95 -13.45
CA ILE A 119 9.67 -20.58 -13.99
C ILE A 119 10.95 -19.87 -13.53
N ARG A 120 10.88 -18.55 -13.29
CA ARG A 120 12.04 -17.73 -12.91
C ARG A 120 12.22 -17.61 -11.40
N THR A 121 11.18 -17.89 -10.62
CA THR A 121 11.24 -17.90 -9.16
C THR A 121 11.50 -19.29 -8.60
N ASP A 122 11.01 -20.35 -9.26
CA ASP A 122 11.15 -21.73 -8.81
C ASP A 122 12.36 -22.42 -9.48
N PRO A 123 13.42 -22.74 -8.72
CA PRO A 123 14.62 -23.36 -9.26
C PRO A 123 14.37 -24.76 -9.86
N SER A 124 13.34 -25.48 -9.38
CA SER A 124 13.00 -26.80 -9.91
C SER A 124 12.45 -26.69 -11.33
N LEU A 125 11.53 -25.75 -11.57
CA LEU A 125 10.97 -25.46 -12.89
C LEU A 125 12.02 -24.85 -13.82
N THR A 126 12.88 -23.96 -13.32
CA THR A 126 14.01 -23.43 -14.10
C THR A 126 14.88 -24.58 -14.63
N SER A 127 15.24 -25.54 -13.77
CA SER A 127 16.08 -26.68 -14.14
C SER A 127 15.41 -27.58 -15.20
N LEU A 128 14.11 -27.81 -15.09
CA LEU A 128 13.32 -28.63 -16.03
C LEU A 128 13.23 -27.98 -17.42
N VAL A 129 13.06 -26.67 -17.48
CA VAL A 129 13.06 -25.92 -18.75
C VAL A 129 14.46 -25.87 -19.36
N SER A 130 15.49 -25.65 -18.53
CA SER A 130 16.88 -25.63 -19.01
C SER A 130 17.43 -26.99 -19.44
N SER A 131 16.86 -28.10 -18.96
CA SER A 131 17.26 -29.46 -19.35
C SER A 131 16.53 -29.98 -20.59
N SER A 132 15.35 -29.42 -20.90
CA SER A 132 14.60 -29.72 -22.12
C SER A 132 15.12 -28.94 -23.33
N SER A 133 15.72 -27.76 -23.12
CA SER A 133 16.44 -27.01 -24.17
C SER A 133 17.93 -27.35 -24.15
N LEU A 134 18.46 -27.90 -25.25
CA LEU A 134 19.89 -28.27 -25.39
C LEU A 134 20.87 -27.08 -25.35
N ALA A 135 20.38 -25.84 -25.18
CA ALA A 135 21.19 -24.66 -24.95
C ALA A 135 20.46 -23.69 -24.02
N PRO A 136 21.14 -22.99 -23.09
CA PRO A 136 20.52 -21.91 -22.33
C PRO A 136 20.05 -20.84 -23.34
N PRO A 137 18.73 -20.57 -23.46
CA PRO A 137 18.28 -19.62 -24.45
C PRO A 137 18.78 -18.22 -24.06
N PRO A 138 19.36 -17.44 -24.99
CA PRO A 138 19.56 -16.03 -24.74
C PRO A 138 18.19 -15.39 -24.45
N PRO A 139 18.09 -14.42 -23.51
CA PRO A 139 16.84 -13.84 -23.02
C PRO A 139 16.05 -13.01 -24.07
N GLN A 140 16.31 -13.20 -25.36
CA GLN A 140 15.67 -12.55 -26.51
C GLN A 140 15.11 -13.55 -27.54
N GLN A 141 14.93 -14.83 -27.17
CA GLN A 141 14.04 -15.68 -27.97
C GLN A 141 12.61 -15.14 -27.85
N HIS A 142 12.03 -14.76 -28.99
CA HIS A 142 10.77 -14.02 -29.12
C HIS A 142 9.53 -14.72 -28.52
N GLY A 143 9.68 -15.92 -27.94
CA GLY A 143 8.58 -16.73 -27.38
C GLY A 143 8.43 -16.71 -25.85
N GLN A 144 9.40 -16.23 -25.06
CA GLN A 144 9.40 -16.36 -23.58
C GLN A 144 9.30 -15.04 -22.81
N THR A 145 8.94 -13.95 -23.49
CA THR A 145 8.63 -12.66 -22.86
C THR A 145 7.18 -12.63 -22.40
N ALA A 146 6.91 -12.03 -21.24
CA ALA A 146 5.54 -11.83 -20.77
C ALA A 146 4.72 -10.98 -21.77
N TYR A 147 3.41 -11.18 -21.82
CA TYR A 147 2.48 -10.34 -22.58
C TYR A 147 2.54 -8.91 -22.07
N THR A 148 2.91 -8.00 -22.96
CA THR A 148 3.04 -6.58 -22.64
C THR A 148 1.72 -5.84 -22.65
N LEU A 149 0.72 -6.32 -23.39
CA LEU A 149 -0.59 -5.69 -23.53
C LEU A 149 -1.30 -5.50 -22.18
N LEU A 150 -1.12 -6.44 -21.25
CA LEU A 150 -1.63 -6.34 -19.87
C LEU A 150 -0.94 -5.22 -19.06
N ASP A 151 0.37 -5.01 -19.26
CA ASP A 151 1.19 -4.09 -18.47
C ASP A 151 1.27 -2.67 -19.05
N ILE A 152 1.30 -2.53 -20.38
CA ILE A 152 1.61 -1.27 -21.07
C ILE A 152 0.37 -0.43 -21.33
N THR A 153 -0.78 -1.07 -21.54
CA THR A 153 -1.94 -0.35 -22.10
C THR A 153 -3.01 0.00 -21.08
N ASN A 154 -3.07 -0.66 -19.91
CA ASN A 154 -4.22 -0.59 -18.98
C ASN A 154 -5.59 -0.74 -19.68
N LYS A 155 -5.62 -1.21 -20.93
CA LYS A 155 -6.83 -1.25 -21.76
C LYS A 155 -7.78 -2.37 -21.33
N ILE A 156 -7.26 -3.37 -20.62
CA ILE A 156 -8.02 -4.52 -20.15
C ILE A 156 -8.53 -4.19 -18.74
N PRO A 157 -9.84 -3.92 -18.55
CA PRO A 157 -10.41 -3.60 -17.26
C PRO A 157 -10.59 -4.89 -16.43
N LEU A 158 -9.47 -5.46 -15.97
CA LEU A 158 -9.44 -6.78 -15.31
C LEU A 158 -10.39 -6.86 -14.11
N ARG A 159 -10.49 -5.78 -13.32
CA ARG A 159 -11.43 -5.72 -12.20
C ARG A 159 -12.90 -5.78 -12.66
N ALA A 160 -13.26 -5.04 -13.71
CA ALA A 160 -14.60 -5.10 -14.29
C ALA A 160 -14.91 -6.49 -14.87
N MET A 161 -13.91 -7.17 -15.46
CA MET A 161 -14.06 -8.56 -15.95
C MET A 161 -14.33 -9.52 -14.79
N LEU A 162 -13.59 -9.40 -13.68
CA LEU A 162 -13.83 -10.20 -12.47
C LEU A 162 -15.23 -9.97 -11.91
N ASN A 163 -15.64 -8.72 -11.76
CA ASN A 163 -17.00 -8.39 -11.30
C ASN A 163 -18.06 -9.00 -12.21
N TYR A 164 -17.87 -8.88 -13.53
CA TYR A 164 -18.78 -9.46 -14.51
C TYR A 164 -18.91 -10.97 -14.35
N VAL A 165 -17.79 -11.69 -14.24
CA VAL A 165 -17.74 -13.15 -14.04
C VAL A 165 -18.38 -13.57 -12.71
N GLU A 166 -18.25 -12.76 -11.67
CA GLU A 166 -18.79 -13.02 -10.33
C GLU A 166 -20.30 -12.78 -10.22
N THR A 167 -20.90 -11.92 -11.07
CA THR A 167 -22.34 -11.59 -11.00
C THR A 167 -23.26 -12.82 -11.14
N THR A 168 -24.41 -12.83 -10.45
CA THR A 168 -25.29 -14.01 -10.29
C THR A 168 -25.70 -14.73 -11.58
N GLN A 169 -25.88 -14.01 -12.70
CA GLN A 169 -26.23 -14.63 -13.99
C GLN A 169 -25.01 -15.22 -14.72
N ALA A 170 -23.84 -14.59 -14.60
CA ALA A 170 -22.60 -15.02 -15.22
C ALA A 170 -21.83 -16.05 -14.36
N SER A 171 -21.99 -16.00 -13.03
CA SER A 171 -21.31 -16.87 -12.06
C SER A 171 -21.52 -18.35 -12.35
N LYS A 172 -22.74 -18.76 -12.72
CA LYS A 172 -23.01 -20.15 -13.12
C LYS A 172 -22.33 -20.53 -14.44
N ALA A 173 -22.24 -19.58 -15.38
CA ALA A 173 -21.70 -19.80 -16.72
C ALA A 173 -20.16 -19.80 -16.75
N TYR A 174 -19.51 -19.17 -15.78
CA TYR A 174 -18.05 -19.07 -15.65
C TYR A 174 -17.50 -19.73 -14.36
N SER A 175 -18.31 -20.51 -13.66
CA SER A 175 -17.98 -21.09 -12.34
C SER A 175 -16.66 -21.86 -12.32
N ALA A 176 -16.33 -22.54 -13.43
CA ALA A 176 -15.09 -23.29 -13.58
C ALA A 176 -13.85 -22.41 -13.84
N LEU A 177 -14.01 -21.16 -14.27
CA LEU A 177 -12.91 -20.24 -14.56
C LEU A 177 -12.64 -19.24 -13.44
N TYR A 178 -13.67 -18.86 -12.68
CA TYR A 178 -13.57 -17.82 -11.66
C TYR A 178 -12.44 -18.07 -10.64
N PRO A 179 -12.27 -19.28 -10.07
CA PRO A 179 -11.20 -19.54 -9.10
C PRO A 179 -9.80 -19.29 -9.68
N ASP A 180 -9.56 -19.66 -10.94
CA ASP A 180 -8.25 -19.45 -11.56
C ASP A 180 -8.05 -17.98 -11.94
N LEU A 181 -9.09 -17.30 -12.44
CA LEU A 181 -9.05 -15.87 -12.76
C LEU A 181 -8.71 -15.01 -11.53
N ILE A 182 -9.38 -15.24 -10.40
CA ILE A 182 -9.13 -14.46 -9.18
C ILE A 182 -7.74 -14.74 -8.61
N ASN A 183 -7.30 -15.99 -8.65
CA ASN A 183 -6.00 -16.40 -8.10
C ASN A 183 -4.84 -15.86 -8.95
N LEU A 184 -4.95 -15.93 -10.28
CA LEU A 184 -3.98 -15.31 -11.19
C LEU A 184 -3.97 -13.78 -11.05
N THR A 185 -5.13 -13.15 -10.84
CA THR A 185 -5.21 -11.71 -10.58
C THR A 185 -4.54 -11.35 -9.27
N ALA A 186 -4.76 -12.12 -8.19
CA ALA A 186 -4.10 -11.91 -6.91
C ALA A 186 -2.58 -12.03 -7.00
N ASN A 187 -2.08 -12.97 -7.82
CA ASN A 187 -0.64 -13.16 -8.01
C ASN A 187 0.01 -12.06 -8.86
N LEU A 188 -0.67 -11.58 -9.91
CA LEU A 188 -0.10 -10.66 -10.91
C LEU A 188 -0.42 -9.19 -10.69
N TYR A 189 -1.57 -8.90 -10.08
CA TYR A 189 -2.10 -7.54 -9.83
C TYR A 189 -2.78 -7.47 -8.45
N PRO A 190 -2.04 -7.74 -7.35
CA PRO A 190 -2.59 -7.76 -6.00
C PRO A 190 -3.28 -6.45 -5.60
N GLU A 191 -2.89 -5.32 -6.18
CA GLU A 191 -3.50 -4.01 -5.98
C GLU A 191 -4.99 -3.92 -6.35
N LEU A 192 -5.48 -4.80 -7.24
CA LEU A 192 -6.88 -4.79 -7.70
C LEU A 192 -7.82 -5.46 -6.70
N LEU A 193 -7.25 -6.24 -5.77
CA LEU A 193 -7.96 -7.08 -4.80
C LEU A 193 -7.70 -6.57 -3.37
N ASP A 194 -7.62 -5.26 -3.20
CA ASP A 194 -7.46 -4.68 -1.87
C ASP A 194 -8.73 -4.85 -1.03
N VAL A 195 -8.56 -4.96 0.29
CA VAL A 195 -9.64 -5.21 1.25
C VAL A 195 -10.68 -4.09 1.24
N VAL A 196 -10.27 -2.84 1.03
CA VAL A 196 -11.18 -1.69 1.03
C VAL A 196 -12.16 -1.81 -0.14
N SER A 197 -11.68 -2.17 -1.32
CA SER A 197 -12.52 -2.42 -2.50
C SER A 197 -13.55 -3.51 -2.27
N PHE A 198 -13.20 -4.61 -1.60
CA PHE A 198 -14.17 -5.66 -1.26
C PHE A 198 -15.25 -5.15 -0.30
N LEU A 199 -14.86 -4.42 0.76
CA LEU A 199 -15.82 -3.84 1.70
C LEU A 199 -16.75 -2.81 1.04
N LEU A 200 -16.21 -2.03 0.09
CA LEU A 200 -17.00 -1.09 -0.71
C LEU A 200 -18.02 -1.81 -1.60
N TYR A 201 -17.61 -2.93 -2.22
CA TYR A 201 -18.49 -3.75 -3.05
C TYR A 201 -19.65 -4.33 -2.23
N ASP A 202 -19.38 -4.93 -1.07
CA ASP A 202 -20.41 -5.48 -0.18
C ASP A 202 -21.39 -4.41 0.31
N GLY A 203 -20.88 -3.22 0.66
CA GLY A 203 -21.70 -2.08 1.05
C GLY A 203 -22.64 -1.60 -0.08
N LYS A 204 -22.20 -1.68 -1.34
CA LYS A 204 -22.96 -1.19 -2.50
C LYS A 204 -23.94 -2.20 -3.09
N ALA A 205 -23.65 -3.49 -3.01
CA ALA A 205 -24.60 -4.54 -3.40
C ALA A 205 -25.95 -4.39 -2.66
N SER A 206 -25.93 -3.84 -1.44
CA SER A 206 -27.14 -3.53 -0.67
C SER A 206 -27.88 -2.28 -1.17
N PHE A 207 -27.21 -1.35 -1.85
CA PHE A 207 -27.73 -0.04 -2.28
C PHE A 207 -28.30 -0.05 -3.71
N ASP A 208 -27.76 -0.90 -4.61
CA ASP A 208 -28.18 -0.98 -6.02
C ASP A 208 -29.66 -1.37 -6.19
N HIS A 209 -30.22 -2.15 -5.27
CA HIS A 209 -31.65 -2.49 -5.25
C HIS A 209 -32.57 -1.27 -5.04
N ALA A 210 -32.08 -0.19 -4.42
CA ALA A 210 -32.87 1.01 -4.14
C ALA A 210 -32.83 2.06 -5.27
N LEU A 211 -31.73 2.12 -6.04
CA LEU A 211 -31.53 3.13 -7.09
C LEU A 211 -32.17 2.76 -8.44
N GLN A 212 -32.45 1.47 -8.69
CA GLN A 212 -33.12 1.00 -9.91
C GLN A 212 -34.54 1.57 -10.10
N GLY A 213 -35.13 2.23 -9.09
CA GLY A 213 -36.46 2.87 -9.17
C GLY A 213 -36.48 4.32 -9.67
N ALA A 214 -35.34 5.01 -9.82
CA ALA A 214 -35.31 6.43 -10.18
C ALA A 214 -34.87 6.63 -11.64
N GLY A 215 -35.82 6.48 -12.58
CA GLY A 215 -35.63 6.66 -14.02
C GLY A 215 -35.35 8.10 -14.49
N LEU A 216 -34.38 8.81 -13.91
CA LEU A 216 -33.91 10.08 -14.42
C LEU A 216 -32.80 9.86 -15.45
N ARG A 217 -33.11 10.08 -16.74
CA ARG A 217 -32.11 10.17 -17.81
C ARG A 217 -31.72 11.63 -18.01
N ILE A 218 -30.55 12.02 -17.52
CA ILE A 218 -29.94 13.30 -17.86
C ILE A 218 -29.06 13.04 -19.10
N PRO A 219 -29.20 13.79 -20.21
CA PRO A 219 -28.28 13.67 -21.34
C PRO A 219 -26.85 13.91 -20.87
N LEU A 220 -25.92 13.01 -21.23
CA LEU A 220 -24.54 13.04 -20.72
C LEU A 220 -23.85 14.39 -20.97
N GLU A 221 -24.15 15.04 -22.09
CA GLU A 221 -23.68 16.38 -22.47
C GLU A 221 -24.08 17.48 -21.48
N LYS A 222 -25.19 17.32 -20.77
CA LYS A 222 -25.70 18.29 -19.78
C LYS A 222 -25.20 17.99 -18.37
N VAL A 223 -24.66 16.80 -18.12
CA VAL A 223 -24.20 16.40 -16.78
C VAL A 223 -23.03 17.28 -16.35
N GLU A 224 -22.05 17.49 -17.24
CA GLU A 224 -20.87 18.31 -16.93
C GLU A 224 -21.25 19.73 -16.47
N GLN A 225 -22.15 20.39 -17.19
CA GLN A 225 -22.64 21.73 -16.83
C GLN A 225 -23.35 21.75 -15.46
N VAL A 226 -24.11 20.70 -15.15
CA VAL A 226 -24.78 20.57 -13.85
C VAL A 226 -23.77 20.36 -12.72
N LEU A 227 -22.68 19.62 -12.97
CA LEU A 227 -21.64 19.42 -11.97
C LEU A 227 -20.76 20.67 -11.77
N LEU A 228 -20.51 21.45 -12.82
CA LEU A 228 -19.82 22.74 -12.70
C LEU A 228 -20.60 23.73 -11.82
N ASP A 229 -21.93 23.70 -11.88
CA ASP A 229 -22.82 24.54 -11.06
C ASP A 229 -23.18 23.90 -9.71
N ALA A 230 -22.50 22.82 -9.30
CA ALA A 230 -22.85 22.05 -8.10
C ALA A 230 -22.84 22.89 -6.82
N LYS A 231 -21.95 23.89 -6.74
CA LYS A 231 -21.85 24.82 -5.61
C LYS A 231 -23.12 25.66 -5.41
N HIS A 232 -23.72 26.14 -6.50
CA HIS A 232 -24.93 26.96 -6.42
C HIS A 232 -26.21 26.13 -6.48
N ARG A 233 -26.17 24.95 -7.13
CA ARG A 233 -27.33 24.07 -7.33
C ARG A 233 -27.05 22.64 -6.85
N PRO A 234 -27.11 22.39 -5.52
CA PRO A 234 -26.78 21.08 -4.95
C PRO A 234 -27.76 19.97 -5.36
N LYS A 235 -29.07 20.25 -5.42
CA LYS A 235 -30.08 19.20 -5.71
C LYS A 235 -29.93 18.59 -7.11
N PRO A 236 -29.78 19.37 -8.20
CA PRO A 236 -29.46 18.83 -9.52
C PRO A 236 -28.14 18.06 -9.56
N ALA A 237 -27.09 18.57 -8.90
CA ALA A 237 -25.78 17.89 -8.84
C ALA A 237 -25.87 16.53 -8.16
N LEU A 238 -26.60 16.41 -7.05
CA LEU A 238 -26.83 15.13 -6.37
C LEU A 238 -27.55 14.12 -7.27
N LYS A 239 -28.56 14.56 -8.04
CA LYS A 239 -29.26 13.71 -9.01
C LYS A 239 -28.35 13.28 -10.15
N ALA A 240 -27.49 14.18 -10.62
CA ALA A 240 -26.51 13.89 -11.66
C ALA A 240 -25.48 12.86 -11.17
N LEU A 241 -24.97 12.99 -9.94
CA LEU A 241 -24.05 12.04 -9.31
C LEU A 241 -24.68 10.66 -9.12
N ALA A 242 -25.95 10.59 -8.72
CA ALA A 242 -26.68 9.32 -8.64
C ALA A 242 -26.88 8.69 -10.02
N TYR A 243 -27.21 9.49 -11.04
CA TYR A 243 -27.35 9.01 -12.42
C TYR A 243 -26.04 8.43 -12.97
N LEU A 244 -24.90 9.07 -12.69
CA LEU A 244 -23.58 8.63 -13.13
C LEU A 244 -23.24 7.19 -12.66
N GLN A 245 -23.75 6.77 -11.51
CA GLN A 245 -23.57 5.41 -10.98
C GLN A 245 -24.44 4.34 -11.68
N THR A 246 -25.30 4.74 -12.63
CA THR A 246 -26.16 3.81 -13.41
C THR A 246 -25.67 3.62 -14.85
N VAL A 247 -24.56 4.27 -15.21
CA VAL A 247 -24.03 4.32 -16.58
C VAL A 247 -23.40 2.98 -16.97
N PRO A 248 -23.65 2.48 -18.20
CA PRO A 248 -23.05 1.23 -18.68
C PRO A 248 -21.53 1.34 -18.90
N LEU A 249 -20.84 0.21 -18.86
CA LEU A 249 -19.36 0.11 -18.97
C LEU A 249 -18.75 0.88 -20.14
N LYS A 250 -19.46 0.96 -21.28
CA LYS A 250 -19.01 1.69 -22.47
C LYS A 250 -18.75 3.18 -22.20
N ASP A 251 -19.60 3.80 -21.40
CA ASP A 251 -19.56 5.25 -21.15
C ASP A 251 -18.88 5.58 -19.81
N MET A 252 -18.60 4.57 -18.96
CA MET A 252 -17.97 4.74 -17.64
C MET A 252 -16.65 5.50 -17.70
N TYR A 253 -15.80 5.23 -18.71
CA TYR A 253 -14.49 5.88 -18.83
C TYR A 253 -14.62 7.40 -18.98
N ALA A 254 -15.44 7.86 -19.92
CA ALA A 254 -15.65 9.28 -20.17
C ALA A 254 -16.32 9.96 -18.97
N CYS A 255 -17.31 9.30 -18.37
CA CYS A 255 -18.03 9.78 -17.19
C CYS A 255 -17.11 9.95 -15.97
N ALA A 256 -16.30 8.94 -15.68
CA ALA A 256 -15.37 8.95 -14.56
C ALA A 256 -14.31 10.05 -14.69
N LYS A 257 -13.74 10.22 -15.89
CA LYS A 257 -12.79 11.30 -16.17
C LYS A 257 -13.42 12.67 -15.96
N MET A 258 -14.62 12.87 -16.51
CA MET A 258 -15.38 14.12 -16.37
C MET A 258 -15.69 14.40 -14.89
N LEU A 259 -16.19 13.41 -14.15
CA LEU A 259 -16.49 13.52 -12.72
C LEU A 259 -15.29 14.01 -11.90
N ILE A 260 -14.13 13.36 -12.07
CA ILE A 260 -12.92 13.68 -11.31
C ILE A 260 -12.40 15.07 -11.70
N SER A 261 -12.34 15.36 -13.00
CA SER A 261 -11.80 16.65 -13.49
C SER A 261 -12.66 17.85 -13.09
N THR A 262 -13.97 17.67 -12.92
CA THR A 262 -14.91 18.76 -12.59
C THR A 262 -15.07 18.97 -11.09
N LEU A 263 -15.20 17.90 -10.30
CA LEU A 263 -15.61 18.02 -8.89
C LEU A 263 -14.51 17.80 -7.86
N LEU A 264 -13.39 17.15 -8.18
CA LEU A 264 -12.39 16.80 -7.16
C LEU A 264 -11.82 18.03 -6.44
N LEU A 265 -11.39 19.06 -7.17
CA LEU A 265 -10.85 20.28 -6.58
C LEU A 265 -11.92 21.13 -5.87
N PRO A 266 -13.11 21.39 -6.45
CA PRO A 266 -14.19 22.06 -5.72
C PRO A 266 -14.62 21.36 -4.43
N CYS A 267 -14.56 20.03 -4.37
CA CYS A 267 -14.86 19.29 -3.14
C CYS A 267 -13.81 19.47 -2.02
N LEU A 268 -12.66 20.10 -2.29
CA LEU A 268 -11.70 20.52 -1.27
C LEU A 268 -12.04 21.87 -0.64
N ASP A 269 -12.92 22.66 -1.26
CA ASP A 269 -13.30 23.97 -0.75
C ASP A 269 -14.19 23.83 0.50
N SER A 270 -13.94 24.68 1.50
CA SER A 270 -14.66 24.63 2.78
C SER A 270 -16.15 25.00 2.68
N ASP A 271 -16.55 25.66 1.59
CA ASP A 271 -17.92 26.11 1.35
C ASP A 271 -18.76 25.12 0.51
N MET A 272 -18.15 24.02 0.06
CA MET A 272 -18.85 23.00 -0.69
C MET A 272 -19.83 22.21 0.21
N ASP A 273 -21.04 21.96 -0.28
CA ASP A 273 -22.03 21.18 0.46
C ASP A 273 -21.51 19.76 0.71
N TRP A 274 -21.43 19.38 2.00
CA TRP A 274 -20.90 18.08 2.40
C TRP A 274 -21.64 16.89 1.78
N ARG A 275 -22.93 17.06 1.42
CA ARG A 275 -23.72 16.02 0.74
C ARG A 275 -23.22 15.78 -0.68
N ILE A 276 -22.76 16.83 -1.36
CA ILE A 276 -22.15 16.70 -2.69
C ILE A 276 -20.81 16.00 -2.56
N VAL A 277 -20.01 16.35 -1.56
CA VAL A 277 -18.72 15.69 -1.31
C VAL A 277 -18.92 14.19 -1.05
N ASP A 278 -19.93 13.81 -0.26
CA ASP A 278 -20.27 12.39 -0.04
C ASP A 278 -20.79 11.68 -1.29
N ALA A 279 -21.64 12.35 -2.08
CA ALA A 279 -22.11 11.79 -3.34
C ALA A 279 -20.98 11.66 -4.38
N PHE A 280 -20.02 12.58 -4.37
CA PHE A 280 -18.80 12.50 -5.19
C PHE A 280 -17.94 11.30 -4.77
N ILE A 281 -17.67 11.12 -3.47
CA ILE A 281 -16.90 9.98 -2.96
C ILE A 281 -17.60 8.67 -3.32
N SER A 282 -18.91 8.60 -3.13
CA SER A 282 -19.71 7.43 -3.51
C SER A 282 -19.59 7.12 -5.00
N ALA A 283 -19.67 8.15 -5.87
CA ALA A 283 -19.50 7.98 -7.31
C ALA A 283 -18.05 7.59 -7.69
N TRP A 284 -17.06 8.18 -7.03
CA TRP A 284 -15.65 7.85 -7.19
C TRP A 284 -15.38 6.37 -6.86
N GLU A 285 -15.89 5.90 -5.72
CA GLU A 285 -15.77 4.51 -5.28
C GLU A 285 -16.46 3.57 -6.28
N TYR A 286 -17.57 3.99 -6.89
CA TYR A 286 -18.30 3.17 -7.86
C TYR A 286 -17.44 2.91 -9.10
N TYR A 287 -16.82 3.96 -9.63
CA TYR A 287 -15.91 3.82 -10.76
C TYR A 287 -14.60 3.11 -10.38
N HIS A 288 -14.08 3.32 -9.17
CA HIS A 288 -12.90 2.63 -8.65
C HIS A 288 -13.07 1.10 -8.65
N LEU A 289 -14.27 0.60 -8.34
CA LEU A 289 -14.57 -0.84 -8.38
C LEU A 289 -14.49 -1.45 -9.78
N SER A 290 -14.48 -0.66 -10.84
CA SER A 290 -14.44 -1.14 -12.23
C SER A 290 -13.18 -0.74 -12.99
N LEU A 291 -12.71 0.50 -12.79
CA LEU A 291 -11.59 1.14 -13.49
C LEU A 291 -10.57 1.74 -12.49
N PRO A 292 -9.98 0.93 -11.59
CA PRO A 292 -9.16 1.44 -10.50
C PRO A 292 -7.94 2.23 -10.99
N HIS A 293 -7.20 1.72 -11.98
CA HIS A 293 -5.96 2.34 -12.46
C HIS A 293 -6.22 3.74 -13.06
N GLU A 294 -7.28 3.88 -13.84
CA GLU A 294 -7.70 5.14 -14.45
C GLU A 294 -8.11 6.15 -13.38
N ILE A 295 -8.87 5.69 -12.38
CA ILE A 295 -9.35 6.52 -11.28
C ILE A 295 -8.19 7.04 -10.44
N TRP A 296 -7.18 6.21 -10.12
CA TRP A 296 -5.98 6.64 -9.40
C TRP A 296 -5.18 7.66 -10.21
N LEU A 297 -5.03 7.41 -11.51
CA LEU A 297 -4.32 8.29 -12.43
C LEU A 297 -4.97 9.67 -12.53
N TRP A 298 -6.29 9.72 -12.75
CA TRP A 298 -7.01 10.99 -12.86
C TRP A 298 -7.09 11.72 -11.53
N THR A 299 -7.30 11.02 -10.42
CA THR A 299 -7.24 11.61 -9.08
C THR A 299 -5.89 12.30 -8.87
N THR A 300 -4.79 11.59 -9.15
CA THR A 300 -3.44 12.12 -8.98
C THR A 300 -3.18 13.31 -9.90
N ASN A 301 -3.45 13.17 -11.20
CA ASN A 301 -3.21 14.23 -12.16
C ASN A 301 -4.03 15.49 -11.85
N THR A 302 -5.29 15.36 -11.44
CA THR A 302 -6.12 16.52 -11.06
C THR A 302 -5.60 17.22 -9.80
N LEU A 303 -5.12 16.47 -8.80
CA LEU A 303 -4.57 17.05 -7.56
C LEU A 303 -3.20 17.71 -7.76
N VAL A 304 -2.43 17.26 -8.75
CA VAL A 304 -1.05 17.73 -8.98
C VAL A 304 -0.95 18.70 -10.17
N ALA A 305 -1.98 18.78 -11.03
CA ALA A 305 -2.04 19.63 -12.22
C ALA A 305 -1.55 21.08 -12.04
N PRO A 306 -1.83 21.79 -10.92
CA PRO A 306 -1.34 23.16 -10.72
C PRO A 306 0.19 23.30 -10.74
N HIS A 307 0.91 22.20 -10.52
CA HIS A 307 2.35 22.18 -10.31
C HIS A 307 3.14 21.51 -11.46
N GLN A 308 2.51 21.25 -12.63
CA GLN A 308 3.13 20.48 -13.71
C GLN A 308 2.86 20.97 -15.13
N SER A 309 3.86 20.77 -15.99
CA SER A 309 3.80 21.08 -17.43
C SER A 309 3.15 19.98 -18.27
N ALA A 310 3.16 18.72 -17.82
CA ALA A 310 2.59 17.58 -18.53
C ALA A 310 1.95 16.59 -17.54
N PRO A 311 0.82 15.95 -17.92
CA PRO A 311 0.16 14.95 -17.07
C PRO A 311 0.99 13.66 -16.98
N TYR A 312 0.99 13.03 -15.80
CA TYR A 312 1.60 11.72 -15.62
C TYR A 312 0.87 10.63 -16.38
N LYS A 313 1.62 9.59 -16.75
CA LYS A 313 1.10 8.29 -17.16
C LYS A 313 1.09 7.34 -15.96
N PHE A 314 0.36 6.25 -16.07
CA PHE A 314 0.28 5.26 -14.98
C PHE A 314 1.65 4.64 -14.65
N ASP A 315 2.49 4.36 -15.65
CA ASP A 315 3.87 3.87 -15.43
C ASP A 315 4.71 4.85 -14.60
N ASP A 316 4.50 6.16 -14.75
CA ASP A 316 5.20 7.16 -13.93
C ASP A 316 4.79 7.04 -12.45
N LEU A 317 3.51 6.77 -12.18
CA LEU A 317 2.99 6.57 -10.82
C LEU A 317 3.51 5.28 -10.19
N ILE A 318 3.63 4.19 -10.95
CA ILE A 318 4.20 2.93 -10.46
C ILE A 318 5.69 3.09 -10.14
N ARG A 319 6.44 3.78 -11.01
CA ARG A 319 7.87 4.02 -10.82
C ARG A 319 8.18 4.95 -9.67
N SER A 320 7.33 5.94 -9.44
CA SER A 320 7.49 6.91 -8.37
C SER A 320 6.16 7.20 -7.69
N PRO A 321 5.70 6.31 -6.78
CA PRO A 321 4.44 6.52 -6.08
C PRO A 321 4.47 7.78 -5.21
N LEU A 322 5.67 8.26 -4.83
CA LEU A 322 5.86 9.48 -4.03
C LEU A 322 5.39 10.76 -4.74
N VAL A 323 5.11 10.71 -6.05
CA VAL A 323 4.59 11.86 -6.79
C VAL A 323 3.24 12.36 -6.25
N VAL A 324 2.44 11.49 -5.62
CA VAL A 324 1.14 11.84 -5.06
C VAL A 324 1.22 12.81 -3.87
N PHE A 325 2.40 12.96 -3.26
CA PHE A 325 2.64 13.95 -2.20
C PHE A 325 2.76 15.39 -2.73
N LYS A 326 2.90 15.57 -4.06
CA LYS A 326 2.82 16.89 -4.72
C LYS A 326 1.39 17.40 -4.90
N ALA A 327 0.40 16.72 -4.31
CA ALA A 327 -1.01 17.09 -4.38
C ALA A 327 -1.28 18.44 -3.71
N ASP A 328 -2.42 19.05 -4.08
CA ASP A 328 -3.00 20.20 -3.40
C ASP A 328 -3.06 19.97 -1.88
N GLN A 329 -2.38 20.84 -1.12
CA GLN A 329 -2.18 20.67 0.32
C GLN A 329 -3.49 20.59 1.12
N ARG A 330 -4.60 21.14 0.59
CA ARG A 330 -5.91 21.12 1.24
C ARG A 330 -6.43 19.70 1.45
N ILE A 331 -6.02 18.73 0.63
CA ILE A 331 -6.44 17.34 0.77
C ILE A 331 -5.98 16.74 2.10
N PHE A 332 -4.81 17.16 2.61
CA PHE A 332 -4.20 16.65 3.83
C PHE A 332 -4.90 17.09 5.11
N ARG A 333 -5.84 18.03 5.01
CA ARG A 333 -6.73 18.47 6.11
C ARG A 333 -8.19 18.19 5.81
N SER A 334 -8.51 17.60 4.65
CA SER A 334 -9.88 17.25 4.29
C SER A 334 -10.38 16.07 5.11
N LYS A 335 -11.49 16.26 5.83
CA LYS A 335 -12.11 15.20 6.64
C LYS A 335 -12.53 13.98 5.82
N ARG A 336 -12.96 14.19 4.57
CA ARG A 336 -13.56 13.16 3.73
C ARG A 336 -12.60 12.67 2.64
N LEU A 337 -11.89 13.58 1.98
CA LEU A 337 -11.05 13.25 0.83
C LEU A 337 -9.66 12.73 1.19
N LEU A 338 -9.17 12.93 2.43
CA LEU A 338 -7.90 12.34 2.86
C LEU A 338 -7.96 10.80 2.85
N LEU A 339 -9.09 10.20 3.21
CA LEU A 339 -9.24 8.74 3.18
C LEU A 339 -9.13 8.19 1.75
N LEU A 340 -9.77 8.87 0.79
CA LEU A 340 -9.68 8.55 -0.64
C LEU A 340 -8.23 8.65 -1.11
N TRP A 341 -7.51 9.72 -0.74
CA TRP A 341 -6.11 9.88 -1.11
C TRP A 341 -5.20 8.81 -0.49
N LEU A 342 -5.39 8.47 0.79
CA LEU A 342 -4.66 7.38 1.46
C LEU A 342 -4.94 6.03 0.81
N HIS A 343 -6.17 5.81 0.34
CA HIS A 343 -6.55 4.61 -0.41
C HIS A 343 -5.76 4.51 -1.73
N VAL A 344 -5.72 5.60 -2.52
CA VAL A 344 -4.90 5.66 -3.74
C VAL A 344 -3.41 5.43 -3.43
N LEU A 345 -2.86 6.04 -2.38
CA LEU A 345 -1.48 5.83 -1.96
C LEU A 345 -1.22 4.36 -1.61
N SER A 346 -2.14 3.70 -0.91
CA SER A 346 -2.05 2.27 -0.57
C SER A 346 -1.96 1.38 -1.80
N CYS A 347 -2.86 1.61 -2.76
CA CYS A 347 -2.89 0.85 -4.01
C CYS A 347 -1.61 1.06 -4.82
N LEU A 348 -1.18 2.31 -5.01
CA LEU A 348 0.06 2.62 -5.75
C LEU A 348 1.31 2.06 -5.07
N ARG A 349 1.36 2.06 -3.74
CA ARG A 349 2.42 1.40 -2.98
C ARG A 349 2.48 -0.09 -3.31
N THR A 350 1.34 -0.77 -3.28
CA THR A 350 1.24 -2.20 -3.62
C THR A 350 1.65 -2.47 -5.07
N CYS A 351 1.15 -1.68 -6.03
CA CYS A 351 1.55 -1.74 -7.44
C CYS A 351 3.06 -1.61 -7.60
N SER A 352 3.65 -0.57 -7.00
CA SER A 352 5.07 -0.26 -7.13
C SER A 352 5.94 -1.38 -6.55
N LYS A 353 5.61 -1.85 -5.33
CA LYS A 353 6.29 -2.96 -4.67
C LYS A 353 6.23 -4.23 -5.53
N HIS A 354 5.04 -4.60 -6.00
CA HIS A 354 4.85 -5.78 -6.83
C HIS A 354 5.60 -5.64 -8.18
N GLY A 355 5.50 -4.48 -8.83
CA GLY A 355 6.15 -4.17 -10.10
C GLY A 355 7.68 -4.25 -10.02
N ILE A 356 8.29 -3.77 -8.92
CA ILE A 356 9.73 -3.90 -8.66
C ILE A 356 10.14 -5.38 -8.60
N TRP A 357 9.41 -6.21 -7.84
CA TRP A 357 9.69 -7.65 -7.74
C TRP A 357 9.46 -8.38 -9.05
N LYS A 358 8.35 -8.11 -9.74
CA LYS A 358 8.03 -8.66 -11.06
C LYS A 358 9.14 -8.35 -12.06
N ARG A 359 9.63 -7.11 -12.10
CA ARG A 359 10.75 -6.69 -12.96
C ARG A 359 12.07 -7.34 -12.56
N PHE A 360 12.34 -7.47 -11.26
CA PHE A 360 13.51 -8.19 -10.77
C PHE A 360 13.53 -9.62 -11.30
N HIS A 361 12.45 -10.38 -11.15
CA HIS A 361 12.39 -11.77 -11.61
C HIS A 361 12.37 -11.90 -13.15
N THR A 362 11.78 -10.96 -13.87
CA THR A 362 11.66 -11.04 -15.35
C THR A 362 12.84 -10.46 -16.13
N VAL A 363 13.65 -9.58 -15.56
CA VAL A 363 14.73 -8.89 -16.29
C VAL A 363 16.12 -9.15 -15.70
N TYR A 364 16.23 -9.30 -14.38
CA TYR A 364 17.50 -9.23 -13.66
C TYR A 364 18.13 -10.54 -13.13
N PRO A 365 17.56 -11.76 -13.20
CA PRO A 365 18.29 -12.97 -12.80
C PRO A 365 19.28 -13.38 -13.92
N ARG A 366 20.16 -12.46 -14.31
CA ARG A 366 21.30 -12.72 -15.18
C ARG A 366 22.44 -13.25 -14.31
N PRO A 367 23.20 -14.27 -14.74
CA PRO A 367 24.32 -14.81 -13.97
C PRO A 367 25.38 -13.77 -13.57
N ASP A 368 25.47 -12.64 -14.30
CA ASP A 368 26.42 -11.55 -14.03
C ASP A 368 25.84 -10.37 -13.19
N SER A 369 24.59 -10.44 -12.74
CA SER A 369 23.96 -9.34 -12.00
C SER A 369 24.40 -9.31 -10.53
N ARG A 370 25.01 -8.20 -10.09
CA ARG A 370 25.30 -7.94 -8.67
C ARG A 370 24.03 -7.72 -7.81
N ILE A 371 22.87 -7.58 -8.44
CA ILE A 371 21.61 -7.29 -7.77
C ILE A 371 20.97 -8.60 -7.32
N ASN A 372 20.83 -8.78 -6.00
CA ASN A 372 20.14 -9.91 -5.39
C ASN A 372 18.81 -9.47 -4.73
N GLY A 373 18.03 -10.43 -4.23
CA GLY A 373 16.75 -10.16 -3.57
C GLY A 373 16.85 -9.25 -2.34
N ARG A 374 17.99 -9.22 -1.63
CA ARG A 374 18.19 -8.29 -0.50
C ARG A 374 18.27 -6.84 -0.96
N ASN A 375 18.93 -6.58 -2.10
CA ASN A 375 19.00 -5.24 -2.67
C ASN A 375 17.62 -4.75 -3.12
N VAL A 376 16.80 -5.65 -3.67
CA VAL A 376 15.41 -5.35 -4.05
C VAL A 376 14.55 -5.04 -2.83
N MET A 377 14.65 -5.86 -1.78
CA MET A 377 13.93 -5.62 -0.53
C MET A 377 14.36 -4.29 0.12
N ALA A 378 15.65 -3.97 0.09
CA ALA A 378 16.15 -2.69 0.59
C ALA A 378 15.58 -1.50 -0.19
N LEU A 379 15.44 -1.59 -1.52
CA LEU A 379 14.81 -0.57 -2.34
C LEU A 379 13.33 -0.38 -1.99
N VAL A 380 12.57 -1.49 -1.88
CA VAL A 380 11.16 -1.46 -1.49
C VAL A 380 10.99 -0.84 -0.10
N ASN A 381 11.80 -1.25 0.87
CA ASN A 381 11.75 -0.71 2.23
C ASN A 381 12.17 0.77 2.28
N ALA A 382 13.12 1.20 1.46
CA ALA A 382 13.52 2.59 1.36
C ALA A 382 12.38 3.47 0.81
N GLN A 383 11.67 2.98 -0.21
CA GLN A 383 10.49 3.66 -0.77
C GLN A 383 9.38 3.77 0.28
N ASP A 384 9.03 2.67 0.94
CA ASP A 384 8.00 2.65 1.97
C ASP A 384 8.38 3.54 3.16
N SER A 385 9.63 3.50 3.61
CA SER A 385 10.09 4.36 4.70
C SER A 385 10.00 5.83 4.33
N THR A 386 10.38 6.20 3.10
CA THR A 386 10.26 7.58 2.61
C THR A 386 8.79 8.03 2.57
N MET A 387 7.89 7.17 2.10
CA MET A 387 6.45 7.44 2.11
C MET A 387 5.94 7.69 3.55
N LEU A 388 6.34 6.86 4.51
CA LEU A 388 5.96 7.01 5.92
C LEU A 388 6.53 8.30 6.54
N GLN A 389 7.74 8.71 6.16
CA GLN A 389 8.34 9.97 6.60
C GLN A 389 7.56 11.18 6.08
N LEU A 390 7.21 11.20 4.80
CA LEU A 390 6.40 12.26 4.21
C LEU A 390 4.99 12.33 4.85
N LEU A 391 4.42 11.19 5.22
CA LEU A 391 3.17 11.16 5.99
C LEU A 391 3.32 11.78 7.38
N LEU A 392 4.45 11.57 8.06
CA LEU A 392 4.73 12.24 9.34
C LEU A 392 4.96 13.74 9.18
N GLU A 393 5.58 14.19 8.10
CA GLU A 393 5.70 15.62 7.79
C GLU A 393 4.32 16.27 7.64
N ILE A 394 3.37 15.58 7.02
CA ILE A 394 1.98 16.03 6.93
C ILE A 394 1.32 16.14 8.32
N CYS A 395 1.69 15.29 9.28
CA CYS A 395 1.20 15.30 10.65
C CYS A 395 1.78 16.44 11.52
N GLN A 396 2.80 17.15 11.03
CA GLN A 396 3.31 18.33 11.73
C GLN A 396 2.27 19.45 11.72
N GLU A 397 2.21 20.17 12.83
CA GLU A 397 1.33 21.31 13.00
C GLU A 397 1.87 22.50 12.19
N LYS A 398 1.03 23.05 11.32
CA LYS A 398 1.32 24.23 10.53
C LYS A 398 0.59 25.44 11.13
N LYS A 399 1.02 26.66 10.80
CA LYS A 399 0.35 27.90 11.26
C LYS A 399 -1.15 27.94 10.90
N GLU A 400 -1.51 27.35 9.77
CA GLU A 400 -2.90 27.24 9.31
C GLU A 400 -3.76 26.34 10.22
N ASP A 401 -3.14 25.41 10.95
CA ASP A 401 -3.82 24.46 11.84
C ASP A 401 -4.24 25.08 13.18
N GLU A 402 -3.67 26.24 13.56
CA GLU A 402 -4.04 26.98 14.79
C GLU A 402 -5.55 27.22 14.88
N HIS A 403 -6.19 27.49 13.74
CA HIS A 403 -7.63 27.76 13.64
C HIS A 403 -8.47 26.50 13.43
N ASN A 404 -7.85 25.34 13.13
CA ASN A 404 -8.56 24.10 12.80
C ASN A 404 -7.83 22.84 13.31
N GLN A 405 -7.56 22.81 14.61
CA GLN A 405 -6.93 21.67 15.30
C GLN A 405 -7.70 20.34 15.13
N ALA A 406 -9.03 20.40 14.97
CA ALA A 406 -9.85 19.22 14.76
C ALA A 406 -9.52 18.52 13.43
N ALA A 407 -9.27 19.27 12.36
CA ALA A 407 -8.88 18.72 11.07
C ALA A 407 -7.49 18.05 11.15
N LEU A 408 -6.52 18.69 11.81
CA LEU A 408 -5.20 18.12 12.05
C LEU A 408 -5.27 16.81 12.84
N MET A 409 -6.06 16.78 13.93
CA MET A 409 -6.22 15.57 14.74
C MET A 409 -6.90 14.44 13.96
N ASN A 410 -7.89 14.75 13.11
CA ASN A 410 -8.50 13.76 12.24
C ASN A 410 -7.50 13.22 11.19
N ALA A 411 -6.69 14.10 10.60
CA ALA A 411 -5.65 13.70 9.67
C ALA A 411 -4.63 12.78 10.32
N ARG A 412 -4.13 13.12 11.52
CA ARG A 412 -3.24 12.28 12.33
C ARG A 412 -3.84 10.89 12.58
N LYS A 413 -5.10 10.80 12.99
CA LYS A 413 -5.78 9.51 13.19
C LYS A 413 -5.82 8.65 11.93
N LEU A 414 -6.18 9.23 10.79
CA LEU A 414 -6.26 8.52 9.51
C LEU A 414 -4.88 8.05 9.03
N ILE A 415 -3.88 8.94 9.11
CA ILE A 415 -2.50 8.64 8.72
C ILE A 415 -1.91 7.56 9.64
N CYS A 416 -2.06 7.68 10.96
CA CYS A 416 -1.57 6.67 11.90
C CYS A 416 -2.24 5.30 11.70
N ARG A 417 -3.54 5.27 11.39
CA ARG A 417 -4.23 4.02 11.03
C ARG A 417 -3.63 3.41 9.77
N PHE A 418 -3.32 4.22 8.77
CA PHE A 418 -2.62 3.75 7.56
C PHE A 418 -1.23 3.20 7.90
N MET A 419 -0.41 3.94 8.65
CA MET A 419 0.93 3.50 9.07
C MET A 419 0.88 2.20 9.88
N HIS A 420 -0.12 2.06 10.75
CA HIS A 420 -0.36 0.84 11.51
C HIS A 420 -0.57 -0.37 10.60
N GLY A 421 -1.41 -0.24 9.57
CA GLY A 421 -1.63 -1.28 8.57
C GLY A 421 -0.33 -1.64 7.82
N VAL A 422 0.43 -0.63 7.40
CA VAL A 422 1.73 -0.83 6.73
C VAL A 422 2.72 -1.61 7.62
N PHE A 423 2.74 -1.33 8.93
CA PHE A 423 3.58 -2.07 9.87
C PHE A 423 3.10 -3.50 10.15
N ILE A 424 1.80 -3.76 10.11
CA ILE A 424 1.26 -5.13 10.23
C ILE A 424 1.66 -5.98 9.02
N ASP A 425 1.65 -5.38 7.82
CA ASP A 425 2.02 -6.08 6.59
C ASP A 425 3.52 -6.45 6.52
N ASP A 426 4.36 -5.81 7.33
CA ASP A 426 5.80 -6.02 7.39
C ASP A 426 6.17 -7.22 8.28
N ARG A 427 6.12 -8.43 7.70
CA ARG A 427 6.37 -9.71 8.41
C ARG A 427 7.69 -9.76 9.19
N ASP A 428 8.76 -9.18 8.63
CA ASP A 428 10.11 -9.27 9.21
C ASP A 428 10.44 -8.07 10.13
N SER A 429 9.50 -7.13 10.32
CA SER A 429 9.69 -5.89 11.10
C SER A 429 10.88 -5.03 10.64
N LEU A 430 11.36 -5.23 9.41
CA LEU A 430 12.51 -4.52 8.85
C LEU A 430 12.17 -3.09 8.49
N LEU A 431 10.96 -2.84 7.97
CA LEU A 431 10.49 -1.51 7.60
C LEU A 431 10.31 -0.66 8.86
N ILE A 432 9.59 -1.16 9.88
CA ILE A 432 9.38 -0.40 11.12
C ILE A 432 10.70 -0.10 11.83
N LYS A 433 11.65 -1.05 11.81
CA LYS A 433 13.00 -0.83 12.34
C LYS A 433 13.73 0.25 11.54
N ALA A 434 13.83 0.10 10.21
CA ALA A 434 14.53 1.05 9.35
C ALA A 434 13.96 2.47 9.50
N PHE A 435 12.64 2.59 9.55
CA PHE A 435 11.93 3.85 9.74
C PHE A 435 12.33 4.56 11.04
N HIS A 436 12.34 3.87 12.19
CA HIS A 436 12.75 4.47 13.46
C HIS A 436 14.26 4.77 13.53
N PHE A 437 15.09 4.04 12.79
CA PHE A 437 16.52 4.31 12.68
C PHE A 437 16.84 5.51 11.77
N GLN A 438 15.90 5.90 10.89
CA GLN A 438 15.93 7.16 10.16
C GLN A 438 15.49 8.34 11.03
N THR A 439 14.80 8.08 12.14
CA THR A 439 14.23 9.07 13.07
C THR A 439 13.18 9.97 12.42
N TYR A 440 12.47 10.73 13.24
CA TYR A 440 11.52 11.77 12.81
C TYR A 440 11.39 12.79 13.94
N ALA A 441 10.65 13.88 13.69
CA ALA A 441 10.49 14.96 14.67
C ALA A 441 9.96 14.42 16.02
N ALA A 442 10.70 14.68 17.11
CA ALA A 442 10.46 14.08 18.42
C ALA A 442 9.08 14.44 19.01
N ASN A 443 8.53 15.60 18.64
CA ASN A 443 7.18 16.03 19.02
C ASN A 443 6.07 15.13 18.46
N LEU A 444 6.35 14.32 17.42
CA LEU A 444 5.40 13.36 16.86
C LEU A 444 5.44 12.00 17.57
N ILE A 445 6.43 11.74 18.44
CA ILE A 445 6.57 10.47 19.16
C ILE A 445 5.33 10.16 20.02
N PRO A 446 4.80 11.08 20.86
CA PRO A 446 3.62 10.78 21.68
C PRO A 446 2.42 10.38 20.81
N MET A 447 2.21 11.11 19.71
CA MET A 447 1.14 10.83 18.75
C MET A 447 1.30 9.44 18.09
N MET A 448 2.51 9.08 17.69
CA MET A 448 2.79 7.75 17.11
C MET A 448 2.54 6.63 18.13
N VAL A 449 3.03 6.79 19.36
CA VAL A 449 2.84 5.79 20.43
C VAL A 449 1.36 5.64 20.80
N ASP A 450 0.59 6.73 20.77
CA ASP A 450 -0.83 6.68 21.13
C ASP A 450 -1.75 6.18 20.02
N LEU A 451 -1.48 6.55 18.76
CA LEU A 451 -2.40 6.30 17.65
C LEU A 451 -2.00 5.10 16.78
N VAL A 452 -0.78 4.56 16.91
CA VAL A 452 -0.30 3.40 16.14
C VAL A 452 -0.10 2.20 17.08
N PRO A 453 -1.09 1.29 17.18
CA PRO A 453 -1.01 0.17 18.13
C PRO A 453 0.20 -0.75 17.91
N SER A 454 0.63 -0.96 16.67
CA SER A 454 1.77 -1.84 16.33
C SER A 454 3.12 -1.31 16.83
N MET A 455 3.18 -0.12 17.41
CA MET A 455 4.40 0.42 18.04
C MET A 455 4.92 -0.46 19.18
N PHE A 456 4.11 -1.34 19.75
CA PHE A 456 4.55 -2.28 20.78
C PHE A 456 5.73 -3.17 20.32
N ILE A 457 5.91 -3.44 19.02
CA ILE A 457 6.97 -4.32 18.49
C ILE A 457 8.37 -3.68 18.54
N THR A 458 8.45 -2.36 18.74
CA THR A 458 9.70 -1.59 18.75
C THR A 458 10.68 -2.02 19.84
N HIS A 459 10.21 -2.64 20.94
CA HIS A 459 11.06 -3.22 21.99
C HIS A 459 12.17 -4.13 21.45
N SER A 460 11.91 -4.85 20.34
CA SER A 460 12.83 -5.79 19.72
C SER A 460 14.15 -5.14 19.23
N PHE A 461 14.12 -3.86 18.87
CA PHE A 461 15.28 -3.13 18.34
C PHE A 461 15.61 -1.84 19.10
N LEU A 462 14.83 -1.46 20.12
CA LEU A 462 15.02 -0.20 20.84
C LEU A 462 16.36 -0.14 21.59
N ASN A 463 16.84 -1.26 22.11
CA ASN A 463 18.19 -1.36 22.70
C ASN A 463 19.29 -1.11 21.65
N GLU A 464 19.09 -1.56 20.40
CA GLU A 464 20.03 -1.30 19.30
C GLU A 464 20.01 0.17 18.87
N LEU A 465 18.83 0.81 18.90
CA LEU A 465 18.64 2.22 18.58
C LEU A 465 19.32 3.14 19.61
N THR A 466 19.16 2.85 20.91
CA THR A 466 19.81 3.61 22.00
C THR A 466 21.33 3.37 22.08
N ARG A 467 21.86 2.41 21.33
CA ARG A 467 23.30 2.10 21.23
C ARG A 467 23.96 2.67 19.98
N GLN A 468 23.23 3.38 19.12
CA GLN A 468 23.79 3.98 17.91
C GLN A 468 24.90 4.98 18.23
N PRO A 469 25.93 5.11 17.37
CA PRO A 469 27.03 6.05 17.62
C PRO A 469 26.58 7.52 17.52
N GLN A 470 25.52 7.82 16.75
CA GLN A 470 24.96 9.17 16.63
C GLN A 470 24.08 9.52 17.84
N PHE A 471 24.35 10.66 18.48
CA PHE A 471 23.59 11.11 19.65
C PHE A 471 22.11 11.38 19.32
N GLU A 472 21.78 11.87 18.13
CA GLU A 472 20.41 12.13 17.68
C GLU A 472 19.56 10.86 17.76
N LYS A 473 20.12 9.73 17.31
CA LYS A 473 19.43 8.43 17.34
C LYS A 473 19.31 7.88 18.75
N GLN A 474 20.32 8.10 19.60
CA GLN A 474 20.25 7.73 21.00
C GLN A 474 19.14 8.51 21.72
N VAL A 475 19.10 9.82 21.54
CA VAL A 475 18.08 10.73 22.12
C VAL A 475 16.69 10.34 21.65
N PHE A 476 16.51 10.16 20.33
CA PHE A 476 15.24 9.70 19.76
C PHE A 476 14.82 8.35 20.35
N GLY A 477 15.73 7.38 20.45
CA GLY A 477 15.47 6.07 21.05
C GLY A 477 15.12 6.14 22.54
N ILE A 478 15.74 7.03 23.30
CA ILE A 478 15.43 7.25 24.72
C ILE A 478 14.01 7.82 24.86
N ILE A 479 13.69 8.89 24.13
CA ILE A 479 12.37 9.54 24.19
C ILE A 479 11.28 8.55 23.77
N LEU A 480 11.48 7.85 22.65
CA LEU A 480 10.57 6.81 22.18
C LEU A 480 10.39 5.70 23.23
N GLY A 481 11.48 5.22 23.82
CA GLY A 481 11.44 4.20 24.85
C GLY A 481 10.67 4.63 26.10
N CYS A 482 10.88 5.85 26.58
CA CYS A 482 10.17 6.40 27.72
C CYS A 482 8.64 6.42 27.50
N HIS A 483 8.18 6.91 26.35
CA HIS A 483 6.75 6.93 26.01
C HIS A 483 6.17 5.51 25.84
N LEU A 484 6.92 4.58 25.25
CA LEU A 484 6.48 3.19 25.10
C LEU A 484 6.36 2.47 26.44
N CYS A 485 7.29 2.72 27.37
CA CYS A 485 7.24 2.16 28.72
C CYS A 485 5.98 2.62 29.47
N GLU A 486 5.60 3.89 29.35
CA GLU A 486 4.37 4.43 29.93
C GLU A 486 3.11 3.82 29.27
N LYS A 487 3.11 3.69 27.94
CA LYS A 487 1.97 3.10 27.20
C LYS A 487 1.82 1.60 27.44
N TYR A 488 2.93 0.87 27.54
CA TYR A 488 2.99 -0.59 27.63
C TYR A 488 3.89 -1.04 28.80
N PRO A 489 3.43 -0.93 30.05
CA PRO A 489 4.22 -1.28 31.24
C PRO A 489 4.31 -2.81 31.42
N THR A 490 5.10 -3.47 30.57
CA THR A 490 5.36 -4.91 30.63
C THR A 490 6.76 -5.20 31.16
N GLU A 491 6.99 -6.45 31.57
CA GLU A 491 8.30 -6.92 32.07
C GLU A 491 9.44 -6.71 31.06
N ILE A 492 9.16 -6.85 29.76
CA ILE A 492 10.12 -6.62 28.69
C ILE A 492 10.55 -5.15 28.65
N TYR A 493 9.59 -4.23 28.71
CA TYR A 493 9.86 -2.78 28.75
C TYR A 493 10.52 -2.36 30.07
N ARG A 494 10.19 -3.00 31.19
CA ARG A 494 10.87 -2.79 32.47
C ARG A 494 12.35 -3.15 32.37
N SER A 495 12.68 -4.34 31.87
CA SER A 495 14.06 -4.77 31.70
C SER A 495 14.83 -3.87 30.73
N LEU A 496 14.17 -3.40 29.67
CA LEU A 496 14.73 -2.44 28.72
C LEU A 496 15.03 -1.08 29.37
N ALA A 497 14.11 -0.56 30.18
CA ALA A 497 14.29 0.70 30.90
C ALA A 497 15.49 0.65 31.85
N GLU A 498 15.56 -0.41 32.67
CA GLU A 498 16.63 -0.62 33.66
C GLU A 498 18.01 -0.83 33.01
N LYS A 499 18.09 -1.72 32.02
CA LYS A 499 19.38 -2.17 31.46
C LYS A 499 19.89 -1.29 30.32
N SER A 500 19.02 -0.53 29.66
CA SER A 500 19.36 0.16 28.42
C SER A 500 19.04 1.65 28.44
N ILE A 501 17.84 2.07 28.86
CA ILE A 501 17.41 3.48 28.76
C ILE A 501 17.99 4.35 29.89
N LEU A 502 17.88 3.94 31.16
CA LEU A 502 18.43 4.74 32.27
C LEU A 502 19.96 4.89 32.21
N PRO A 503 20.76 3.83 31.97
CA PRO A 503 22.21 3.97 31.90
C PRO A 503 22.68 4.93 30.79
N ARG A 504 21.83 5.19 29.78
CA ARG A 504 22.15 6.10 28.69
C ARG A 504 22.04 7.57 29.09
N LEU A 505 21.19 7.92 30.06
CA LEU A 505 21.15 9.28 30.64
C LEU A 505 22.54 9.69 31.13
N LEU A 506 23.12 8.86 31.99
CA LEU A 506 24.41 9.12 32.60
C LEU A 506 25.55 9.12 31.57
N LYS A 507 25.50 8.25 30.56
CA LYS A 507 26.50 8.25 29.47
C LYS A 507 26.45 9.51 28.59
N ILE A 508 25.26 10.06 28.38
CA ILE A 508 25.09 11.31 27.63
C ILE A 508 25.51 12.51 28.49
N ALA A 509 25.17 12.50 29.78
CA ALA A 509 25.56 13.54 30.72
C ALA A 509 27.08 13.56 31.00
N PHE A 510 27.73 12.39 31.03
CA PHE A 510 29.15 12.19 31.38
C PHE A 510 29.89 11.36 30.31
N PRO A 511 30.23 11.96 29.16
CA PRO A 511 30.99 11.27 28.12
C PRO A 511 32.43 10.96 28.57
N PRO A 512 33.04 9.83 28.14
CA PRO A 512 34.31 9.30 28.67
C PRO A 512 35.58 10.10 28.32
N ALA A 513 35.48 11.34 27.83
CA ALA A 513 36.58 12.13 27.27
C ALA A 513 37.02 13.33 28.13
N SER A 514 36.37 13.62 29.26
CA SER A 514 36.83 14.67 30.18
C SER A 514 37.96 14.12 31.06
N GLY A 515 39.22 14.39 30.68
CA GLY A 515 40.44 14.03 31.42
C GLY A 515 40.61 14.75 32.77
N THR A 516 39.53 14.90 33.52
CA THR A 516 39.47 15.49 34.85
C THR A 516 39.01 14.43 35.85
N ASP A 517 39.66 14.35 37.01
CA ASP A 517 39.35 13.40 38.11
C ASP A 517 37.93 13.58 38.70
N HIS A 518 37.21 14.61 38.26
CA HIS A 518 35.79 14.81 38.52
C HIS A 518 35.00 14.78 37.21
N PRO A 519 33.98 13.91 37.07
CA PRO A 519 33.11 13.90 35.91
C PRO A 519 32.25 15.17 35.94
N GLN A 520 32.64 16.19 35.17
CA GLN A 520 31.79 17.36 34.94
C GLN A 520 30.73 17.01 33.90
N CYS A 521 29.48 17.41 34.14
CA CYS A 521 28.40 17.18 33.20
C CYS A 521 28.63 18.01 31.94
N ALA A 522 28.57 17.37 30.77
CA ALA A 522 28.61 18.04 29.47
C ALA A 522 27.20 18.54 29.10
N PRO A 523 26.91 19.85 29.23
CA PRO A 523 25.59 20.39 28.95
C PRO A 523 25.37 20.39 27.45
N SER A 524 24.24 19.84 27.02
CA SER A 524 23.89 19.72 25.59
C SER A 524 22.39 19.84 25.37
N ASP A 525 22.00 20.27 24.17
CA ASP A 525 20.60 20.28 23.73
C ASP A 525 19.97 18.87 23.77
N TYR A 526 20.79 17.83 23.56
CA TYR A 526 20.39 16.43 23.69
C TYR A 526 19.95 16.08 25.11
N LEU A 527 20.71 16.54 26.11
CA LEU A 527 20.38 16.31 27.52
C LEU A 527 19.09 17.04 27.90
N LEU A 528 18.92 18.27 27.43
CA LEU A 528 17.69 19.05 27.61
C LEU A 528 16.46 18.36 27.04
N GLN A 529 16.59 17.66 25.90
CA GLN A 529 15.49 16.92 25.27
C GLN A 529 15.13 15.62 26.00
N ILE A 530 16.12 14.87 26.53
CA ILE A 530 15.84 13.56 27.16
C ILE A 530 15.36 13.68 28.60
N ILE A 531 15.79 14.70 29.36
CA ILE A 531 15.45 14.83 30.79
C ILE A 531 13.94 14.76 31.02
N PRO A 532 13.10 15.56 30.34
CA PRO A 532 11.65 15.49 30.54
C PRO A 532 11.05 14.12 30.26
N ALA A 533 11.68 13.30 29.40
CA ALA A 533 11.17 11.99 29.06
C ALA A 533 11.24 10.99 30.24
N TYR A 534 12.17 11.17 31.18
CA TYR A 534 12.35 10.24 32.31
C TYR A 534 11.19 10.24 33.30
N LYS A 535 10.33 11.26 33.30
CA LYS A 535 9.08 11.23 34.07
C LYS A 535 8.14 10.10 33.65
N HIS A 536 8.11 9.79 32.35
CA HIS A 536 7.27 8.73 31.79
C HIS A 536 7.72 7.36 32.30
N LEU A 537 9.04 7.16 32.51
CA LEU A 537 9.56 5.95 33.14
C LEU A 537 9.16 5.84 34.62
N ALA A 538 9.20 6.94 35.36
CA ALA A 538 8.76 6.94 36.75
C ALA A 538 7.26 6.65 36.88
N CYS A 539 6.44 7.18 35.98
CA CYS A 539 5.00 6.88 35.89
C CYS A 539 4.76 5.39 35.56
N ALA A 540 5.51 4.84 34.60
CA ALA A 540 5.41 3.44 34.19
C ALA A 540 5.86 2.46 35.30
N PHE A 541 7.00 2.74 35.93
CA PHE A 541 7.69 1.84 36.85
C PHE A 541 8.07 2.53 38.17
N PRO A 542 7.13 2.69 39.12
CA PRO A 542 7.38 3.44 40.35
C PRO A 542 8.47 2.84 41.26
N HIS A 543 8.61 1.52 41.27
CA HIS A 543 9.68 0.81 42.00
C HIS A 543 11.09 1.19 41.53
N PHE A 544 11.21 1.66 40.29
CA PHE A 544 12.44 2.13 39.67
C PHE A 544 12.63 3.65 39.81
N GLY A 545 11.62 4.38 40.29
CA GLY A 545 11.66 5.84 40.38
C GLY A 545 12.76 6.38 41.29
N GLN A 546 13.12 5.69 42.38
CA GLN A 546 14.26 6.06 43.23
C GLN A 546 15.60 6.03 42.47
N GLN A 547 15.78 5.07 41.55
CA GLN A 547 16.98 4.99 40.72
C GLN A 547 17.00 6.11 39.67
N ILE A 548 15.83 6.48 39.13
CA ILE A 548 15.69 7.62 38.22
C ILE A 548 16.05 8.93 38.95
N LEU A 549 15.52 9.17 40.14
CA LEU A 549 15.84 10.36 40.95
C LEU A 549 17.32 10.46 41.25
N LYS A 550 17.95 9.34 41.65
CA LYS A 550 19.39 9.30 41.89
C LYS A 550 20.17 9.73 40.65
N ALA A 551 19.83 9.19 39.48
CA ALA A 551 20.49 9.56 38.24
C ALA A 551 20.28 11.05 37.88
N LEU A 552 19.07 11.59 38.08
CA LEU A 552 18.78 13.01 37.83
C LEU A 552 19.55 13.94 38.79
N HIS A 553 19.67 13.58 40.07
CA HIS A 553 20.48 14.32 41.03
C HIS A 553 21.99 14.23 40.72
N GLU A 554 22.47 13.10 40.23
CA GLU A 554 23.86 12.98 39.74
C GLU A 554 24.12 13.94 38.57
N VAL A 555 23.20 14.03 37.61
CA VAL A 555 23.28 15.03 36.52
C VAL A 555 23.25 16.45 37.09
N GLN A 556 22.36 16.74 38.04
CA GLN A 556 22.25 18.06 38.67
C GLN A 556 23.51 18.47 39.44
N ALA A 557 24.13 17.54 40.16
CA ALA A 557 25.37 17.78 40.93
C ALA A 557 26.59 17.93 40.01
N GLY A 558 26.59 17.27 38.85
CA GLY A 558 27.62 17.43 37.83
C GLY A 558 27.55 18.75 37.08
N LEU A 559 26.46 19.51 37.20
CA LEU A 559 26.31 20.84 36.62
C LEU A 559 26.91 21.92 37.54
N PRO A 560 27.59 22.93 36.99
CA PRO A 560 28.19 24.01 37.76
C PRO A 560 27.15 24.84 38.53
N ALA A 561 27.47 25.18 39.78
CA ALA A 561 26.59 25.88 40.71
C ALA A 561 26.45 27.38 40.36
N GLY A 562 25.62 27.69 39.37
CA GLY A 562 25.06 29.01 39.14
C GLY A 562 25.70 29.86 38.01
N PRO A 563 24.99 30.92 37.58
CA PRO A 563 25.37 31.74 36.41
C PRO A 563 26.67 32.53 36.60
N GLN A 564 27.12 32.72 37.84
CA GLN A 564 28.32 33.49 38.18
C GLN A 564 29.62 32.80 37.73
N ALA A 565 29.63 31.47 37.60
CA ALA A 565 30.79 30.70 37.13
C ALA A 565 31.08 30.88 35.62
N PHE A 566 30.14 31.45 34.85
CA PHE A 566 30.24 31.60 33.38
C PHE A 566 30.30 33.04 32.89
N MET A 567 30.17 34.03 33.77
CA MET A 567 30.31 35.45 33.40
C MET A 567 31.70 35.82 32.86
N GLY A 568 32.68 34.90 32.98
CA GLY A 568 34.06 35.13 32.57
C GLY A 568 34.46 34.67 31.18
N ASN A 569 33.75 33.76 30.48
CA ASN A 569 34.36 33.14 29.28
C ASN A 569 33.49 32.52 28.18
N GLU A 570 32.16 32.47 28.23
CA GLU A 570 31.39 31.80 27.16
C GLU A 570 30.13 32.54 26.69
N GLY A 571 29.84 32.46 25.38
CA GLY A 571 28.78 33.22 24.70
C GLY A 571 27.36 32.98 25.22
N SER A 572 26.48 33.98 25.03
CA SER A 572 25.10 34.05 25.53
C SER A 572 24.26 32.78 25.34
N ASN A 573 24.46 32.04 24.24
CA ASN A 573 23.70 30.83 23.93
C ASN A 573 23.96 29.69 24.90
N LYS A 574 25.18 29.52 25.41
CA LYS A 574 25.48 28.46 26.39
C LYS A 574 24.80 28.75 27.73
N ILE A 575 24.81 30.00 28.18
CA ILE A 575 24.13 30.43 29.40
C ILE A 575 22.63 30.13 29.33
N ILE A 576 21.98 30.39 28.18
CA ILE A 576 20.55 30.07 27.97
C ILE A 576 20.30 28.57 28.10
N LEU A 577 21.11 27.74 27.44
CA LEU A 577 21.00 26.28 27.52
C LEU A 577 21.14 25.77 28.96
N PHE A 578 22.12 26.28 29.70
CA PHE A 578 22.30 25.93 31.12
C PHE A 578 21.07 26.27 31.97
N LEU A 579 20.51 27.47 31.81
CA LEU A 579 19.32 27.89 32.55
C LEU A 579 18.11 26.99 32.22
N GLN A 580 17.92 26.67 30.93
CA GLN A 580 16.89 25.74 30.49
C GLN A 580 17.08 24.35 31.09
N LEU A 581 18.33 23.87 31.16
CA LEU A 581 18.66 22.56 31.70
C LEU A 581 18.39 22.47 33.21
N HIS A 582 18.81 23.47 33.99
CA HIS A 582 18.48 23.55 35.42
C HIS A 582 16.98 23.60 35.66
N LYS A 583 16.25 24.36 34.83
CA LYS A 583 14.78 24.42 34.90
C LYS A 583 14.16 23.05 34.61
N ALA A 584 14.52 22.41 33.50
CA ALA A 584 13.99 21.11 33.09
C ALA A 584 14.31 19.99 34.10
N LEU A 585 15.52 19.99 34.68
CA LEU A 585 15.91 19.07 35.75
C LEU A 585 15.03 19.26 36.98
N LYS A 586 14.88 20.51 37.43
CA LYS A 586 14.06 20.81 38.61
C LYS A 586 12.62 20.37 38.39
N GLU A 587 12.00 20.76 37.28
CA GLU A 587 10.62 20.38 36.93
C GLU A 587 10.47 18.85 36.88
N THR A 588 11.41 18.14 36.24
CA THR A 588 11.34 16.67 36.14
C THR A 588 11.54 15.98 37.49
N ILE A 589 12.48 16.46 38.32
CA ILE A 589 12.70 15.92 39.68
C ILE A 589 11.45 16.12 40.54
N ASP A 590 10.87 17.32 40.51
CA ASP A 590 9.64 17.63 41.26
C ASP A 590 8.48 16.73 40.80
N GLU A 591 8.29 16.58 39.48
CA GLU A 591 7.26 15.69 38.91
C GLU A 591 7.47 14.22 39.31
N VAL A 592 8.70 13.70 39.23
CA VAL A 592 9.01 12.30 39.61
C VAL A 592 8.80 12.08 41.12
N THR A 593 9.16 13.07 41.96
CA THR A 593 8.99 13.00 43.42
C THR A 593 7.52 12.94 43.79
N ILE A 594 6.69 13.81 43.19
CA ILE A 594 5.23 13.81 43.38
C ILE A 594 4.63 12.45 42.99
N GLN A 595 5.07 11.85 41.88
CA GLN A 595 4.56 10.55 41.44
C GLN A 595 4.89 9.41 42.42
N LEU A 596 6.07 9.45 43.06
CA LEU A 596 6.44 8.48 44.09
C LEU A 596 5.61 8.65 45.36
N GLU A 597 5.41 9.89 45.81
CA GLU A 597 4.62 10.20 47.01
C GLU A 597 3.15 9.79 46.86
N GLN A 598 2.54 10.04 45.69
CA GLN A 598 1.15 9.65 45.41
C GLN A 598 0.93 8.13 45.45
N LYS A 599 1.92 7.33 45.02
CA LYS A 599 1.81 5.87 45.11
C LYS A 599 2.08 5.34 46.51
N ASP A 600 2.98 5.95 47.26
CA ASP A 600 3.19 5.61 48.67
C ASP A 600 1.93 5.88 49.51
N SER A 601 1.15 6.93 49.20
CA SER A 601 -0.14 7.16 49.85
C SER A 601 -1.20 6.12 49.45
N VAL A 602 -1.26 5.74 48.16
CA VAL A 602 -2.19 4.70 47.67
C VAL A 602 -1.87 3.33 48.28
N ASN A 603 -0.59 2.94 48.32
CA ASN A 603 -0.16 1.67 48.94
C ASN A 603 -0.42 1.66 50.44
N LYS A 604 -0.19 2.77 51.15
CA LYS A 604 -0.55 2.91 52.57
C LYS A 604 -2.06 2.83 52.81
N SER A 605 -2.88 3.37 51.90
CA SER A 605 -4.34 3.26 52.00
C SER A 605 -4.88 1.86 51.70
N LEU A 606 -4.22 1.09 50.82
CA LEU A 606 -4.59 -0.30 50.53
C LEU A 606 -4.15 -1.29 51.61
N LEU A 607 -3.10 -0.97 52.39
CA LEU A 607 -2.65 -1.75 53.55
C LEU A 607 -3.42 -1.42 54.83
N ALA A 608 -4.21 -0.33 54.83
CA ALA A 608 -5.05 0.10 55.95
C ALA A 608 -6.50 -0.40 55.85
N VAL A 609 -6.85 -1.10 54.77
CA VAL A 609 -8.09 -1.88 54.57
C VAL A 609 -7.74 -3.35 54.71
#